data_AF-A0A966QZR5-F1
#
_entry.id   AF-A0A966QZR5-F1
#
_cell.length_a   1.000
_cell.length_b   1.000
_cell.length_c   1.000
_cell.angle_alpha   90.00
_cell.angle_beta   90.00
_cell.angle_gamma   90.00
#
_symmetry.space_group_name_H-M   'P 1'
#
loop_
_entity.id
_entity.type
_entity.pdbx_description
1 polymer ?
#
loop_
_entity_poly.entity_id
_entity_poly.type
_entity_poly.pdbx_seq_one_letter_code
_entity_poly.pdbx_strand_id
1 'polypeptide(L)'
;MAELRLQTEHVLRFEARPSTYDGALEVSMATLLRSALRMRPDRFVLGEVRGPEALDMLAAMNTGHHGSLATCHANSPDDVLRRIEAMVLHAAPQWPLVAVREHLQAAIDVIIFVERSPNGQRRVSEVSEVSLRPNVLDTRRIWAEGANTSRLARGRS
;
A
#
# COMPACT_ATOMS: atom_id res chain seq x y z
N MET A 1 7.94 -18.90 1.75
CA MET A 1 9.06 -18.22 2.42
C MET A 1 8.70 -16.75 2.54
N ALA A 2 8.51 -16.22 3.76
CA ALA A 2 8.29 -14.78 3.94
C ALA A 2 9.61 -14.01 3.68
N GLU A 3 9.62 -13.14 2.65
CA GLU A 3 10.83 -12.42 2.21
C GLU A 3 11.28 -11.33 3.20
N LEU A 4 10.36 -10.78 3.99
CA LEU A 4 10.64 -9.70 4.94
C LEU A 4 11.23 -10.22 6.27
N ARG A 5 12.45 -9.78 6.57
CA ARG A 5 13.14 -10.06 7.83
C ARG A 5 13.28 -8.78 8.67
N LEU A 6 12.36 -8.57 9.59
CA LEU A 6 12.46 -7.53 10.61
C LEU A 6 13.25 -8.04 11.82
N GLN A 7 14.17 -7.23 12.33
CA GLN A 7 15.01 -7.52 13.51
C GLN A 7 14.36 -6.97 14.80
N THR A 8 13.06 -7.21 14.99
CA THR A 8 12.32 -6.80 16.20
C THR A 8 11.62 -8.01 16.82
N GLU A 9 11.44 -8.00 18.14
CA GLU A 9 10.88 -9.15 18.88
C GLU A 9 9.37 -9.31 18.68
N HIS A 10 8.64 -8.22 18.52
CA HIS A 10 7.17 -8.21 18.41
C HIS A 10 6.70 -8.27 16.94
N VAL A 11 7.04 -9.36 16.23
CA VAL A 11 6.63 -9.56 14.83
C VAL A 11 5.93 -10.90 14.64
N LEU A 12 4.72 -10.85 14.11
CA LEU A 12 4.02 -12.00 13.57
C LEU A 12 4.17 -12.02 12.05
N ARG A 13 4.40 -13.20 11.49
CA ARG A 13 4.58 -13.40 10.05
C ARG A 13 3.46 -14.28 9.52
N PHE A 14 2.86 -13.84 8.42
CA PHE A 14 1.82 -14.57 7.71
C PHE A 14 2.24 -14.76 6.26
N GLU A 15 1.86 -15.89 5.68
CA GLU A 15 2.15 -16.23 4.29
C GLU A 15 0.88 -16.73 3.61
N ALA A 16 0.52 -16.10 2.50
CA ALA A 16 -0.61 -16.53 1.68
C ALA A 16 -0.28 -17.86 1.01
N ARG A 17 -1.27 -18.74 0.90
CA ARG A 17 -1.09 -20.09 0.36
C ARG A 17 -2.21 -20.39 -0.64
N PRO A 18 -1.90 -20.83 -1.86
CA PRO A 18 -2.92 -21.28 -2.80
C PRO A 18 -3.60 -22.55 -2.27
N SER A 19 -4.78 -22.87 -2.81
CA SER A 19 -5.37 -24.19 -2.59
C SER A 19 -4.46 -25.28 -3.15
N THR A 20 -4.37 -26.40 -2.43
CA THR A 20 -3.56 -27.55 -2.85
C THR A 20 -4.46 -28.71 -3.27
N TYR A 21 -3.97 -29.55 -4.20
CA TYR A 21 -4.73 -30.70 -4.74
C TYR A 21 -5.10 -31.75 -3.68
N ASP A 22 -4.38 -31.77 -2.57
CA ASP A 22 -4.62 -32.62 -1.40
C ASP A 22 -5.76 -32.12 -0.48
N GLY A 23 -6.46 -31.05 -0.89
CA GLY A 23 -7.70 -30.59 -0.26
C GLY A 23 -7.54 -29.42 0.70
N ALA A 24 -6.33 -28.90 0.93
CA ALA A 24 -6.18 -27.76 1.81
C ALA A 24 -6.56 -26.44 1.09
N LEU A 25 -7.46 -25.67 1.71
CA LEU A 25 -8.08 -24.47 1.14
C LEU A 25 -7.11 -23.30 0.94
N GLU A 26 -7.42 -22.43 -0.02
CA GLU A 26 -6.71 -21.18 -0.23
C GLU A 26 -6.76 -20.29 1.01
N VAL A 27 -5.61 -19.70 1.36
CA VAL A 27 -5.48 -18.63 2.35
C VAL A 27 -4.95 -17.40 1.62
N SER A 28 -5.86 -16.49 1.27
CA SER A 28 -5.54 -15.27 0.52
C SER A 28 -4.94 -14.18 1.42
N MET A 29 -4.28 -13.19 0.80
CA MET A 29 -3.75 -12.02 1.50
C MET A 29 -4.84 -11.27 2.28
N ALA A 30 -6.03 -11.13 1.69
CA ALA A 30 -7.17 -10.49 2.33
C ALA A 30 -7.63 -11.24 3.60
N THR A 31 -7.65 -12.58 3.55
CA THR A 31 -7.96 -13.41 4.73
C THR A 31 -6.92 -13.23 5.83
N LEU A 32 -5.63 -13.20 5.46
CA LEU A 32 -4.54 -12.99 6.43
C LEU A 32 -4.60 -11.59 7.05
N LEU A 33 -4.82 -10.56 6.25
CA LEU A 33 -4.92 -9.19 6.73
C LEU A 33 -6.07 -9.04 7.73
N ARG A 34 -7.28 -9.52 7.39
CA ARG A 34 -8.42 -9.50 8.33
C ARG A 34 -8.15 -10.28 9.62
N SER A 35 -7.38 -11.37 9.54
CA SER A 35 -7.00 -12.15 10.71
C SER A 35 -5.99 -11.40 11.57
N ALA A 36 -4.97 -10.80 10.94
CA ALA A 36 -3.97 -9.99 11.60
C ALA A 36 -4.59 -8.78 12.31
N LEU A 37 -5.54 -8.07 11.68
CA LEU A 37 -6.20 -6.89 12.28
C LEU A 37 -6.98 -7.23 13.57
N ARG A 38 -7.45 -8.48 13.74
CA ARG A 38 -8.06 -8.92 15.00
C ARG A 38 -7.06 -9.06 16.15
N MET A 39 -5.77 -9.14 15.84
CA MET A 39 -4.69 -9.21 16.81
C MET A 39 -4.23 -7.82 17.27
N ARG A 40 -4.87 -6.75 16.81
CA ARG A 40 -4.55 -5.34 17.12
C ARG A 40 -3.07 -4.99 16.91
N PRO A 41 -2.52 -5.23 15.70
CA PRO A 41 -1.14 -4.85 15.42
C PRO A 41 -1.02 -3.32 15.44
N ASP A 42 0.11 -2.79 15.90
CA ASP A 42 0.37 -1.35 15.78
C ASP A 42 0.55 -0.94 14.31
N ARG A 43 1.19 -1.82 13.52
CA ARG A 43 1.48 -1.64 12.09
C ARG A 43 1.46 -2.99 11.38
N PHE A 44 1.13 -2.96 10.10
CA PHE A 44 1.30 -4.10 9.21
C PHE A 44 2.21 -3.75 8.04
N VAL A 45 2.83 -4.77 7.45
CA VAL A 45 3.55 -4.66 6.18
C VAL A 45 2.95 -5.69 5.23
N LEU A 46 2.28 -5.21 4.18
CA LEU A 46 1.77 -6.05 3.11
C LEU A 46 2.87 -6.23 2.06
N GLY A 47 3.17 -7.50 1.77
CA GLY A 47 4.22 -7.87 0.80
C GLY A 47 3.97 -7.22 -0.56
N GLU A 48 2.88 -7.58 -1.22
CA GLU A 48 2.43 -6.97 -2.48
C GLU A 48 0.90 -6.96 -2.53
N VAL A 49 0.33 -5.82 -2.88
CA VAL A 49 -1.11 -5.63 -3.07
C VAL A 49 -1.44 -5.78 -4.55
N ARG A 50 -2.30 -6.74 -4.85
CA ARG A 50 -2.69 -7.19 -6.19
C ARG A 50 -4.20 -7.38 -6.39
N GLY A 51 -5.01 -7.31 -5.33
CA GLY A 51 -6.45 -7.49 -5.46
C GLY A 51 -7.26 -7.07 -4.23
N PRO A 52 -8.19 -7.92 -3.75
CA PRO A 52 -9.24 -7.51 -2.81
C PRO A 52 -8.72 -7.06 -1.44
N GLU A 53 -7.50 -7.43 -1.06
CA GLU A 53 -6.84 -6.93 0.16
C GLU A 53 -6.63 -5.41 0.16
N ALA A 54 -6.69 -4.74 -1.00
CA ALA A 54 -6.61 -3.29 -1.10
C ALA A 54 -7.70 -2.57 -0.29
N LEU A 55 -8.92 -3.12 -0.26
CA LEU A 55 -10.03 -2.56 0.52
C LEU A 55 -9.76 -2.68 2.03
N ASP A 56 -9.41 -3.88 2.49
CA ASP A 56 -9.06 -4.16 3.89
C ASP A 56 -7.84 -3.32 4.34
N MET A 57 -6.86 -3.14 3.46
CA MET A 57 -5.68 -2.30 3.69
C MET A 57 -6.06 -0.84 3.90
N LEU A 58 -6.83 -0.25 2.99
CA LEU A 58 -7.25 1.15 3.12
C LEU A 58 -8.11 1.38 4.35
N ALA A 59 -9.04 0.46 4.64
CA ALA A 59 -9.85 0.52 5.85
C ALA A 59 -8.98 0.49 7.12
N ALA A 60 -7.98 -0.40 7.16
CA ALA A 60 -7.08 -0.51 8.31
C ALA A 60 -6.20 0.73 8.51
N MET A 61 -5.62 1.27 7.42
CA MET A 61 -4.79 2.48 7.45
C MET A 61 -5.57 3.70 7.96
N ASN A 62 -6.86 3.79 7.64
CA ASN A 62 -7.75 4.85 8.12
C ASN A 62 -8.25 4.66 9.57
N THR A 63 -8.05 3.48 10.17
CA THR A 63 -8.63 3.11 11.48
C THR A 63 -7.57 2.74 12.53
N GLY A 64 -6.46 3.49 12.56
CA GLY A 64 -5.51 3.44 13.67
C GLY A 64 -4.25 2.62 13.44
N HIS A 65 -4.00 2.14 12.22
CA HIS A 65 -2.78 1.39 11.86
C HIS A 65 -1.76 2.29 11.14
N HIS A 66 -1.48 3.47 11.70
CA HIS A 66 -0.62 4.50 11.09
C HIS A 66 0.83 4.03 10.95
N GLY A 67 1.45 4.34 9.81
CA GLY A 67 2.82 3.90 9.48
C GLY A 67 2.89 2.47 8.97
N SER A 68 1.76 1.85 8.64
CA SER A 68 1.73 0.58 7.90
C SER A 68 2.24 0.79 6.46
N LEU A 69 2.79 -0.28 5.88
CA LEU A 69 3.45 -0.23 4.58
C LEU A 69 2.86 -1.29 3.66
N ALA A 70 2.88 -1.01 2.37
CA ALA A 70 2.53 -1.97 1.33
C ALA A 70 3.40 -1.72 0.10
N THR A 71 3.63 -2.76 -0.70
CA THR A 71 4.15 -2.59 -2.05
C THR A 71 3.08 -2.91 -3.09
N CYS A 72 3.20 -2.31 -4.27
CA CYS A 72 2.38 -2.66 -5.42
C CYS A 72 3.19 -2.41 -6.69
N HIS A 73 2.93 -3.20 -7.73
CA HIS A 73 3.50 -2.94 -9.03
C HIS A 73 2.77 -1.77 -9.72
N ALA A 74 3.52 -0.79 -10.21
CA ALA A 74 3.01 0.38 -10.94
C ALA A 74 4.11 0.97 -11.84
N ASN A 75 3.71 1.72 -12.87
CA ASN A 75 4.64 2.35 -13.82
C ASN A 75 4.98 3.81 -13.47
N SER A 76 4.30 4.39 -12.49
CA SER A 76 4.57 5.73 -11.95
C SER A 76 3.93 5.90 -10.56
N PRO A 77 4.30 6.94 -9.80
CA PRO A 77 3.62 7.26 -8.55
C PRO A 77 2.11 7.48 -8.71
N ASP A 78 1.66 8.14 -9.77
CA ASP A 78 0.22 8.35 -10.02
C ASP A 78 -0.51 7.05 -10.40
N ASP A 79 0.18 6.13 -11.07
CA ASP A 79 -0.35 4.82 -11.44
C ASP A 79 -0.63 3.95 -10.20
N VAL A 80 0.16 4.10 -9.13
CA VAL A 80 -0.12 3.45 -7.82
C VAL A 80 -1.53 3.80 -7.35
N LEU A 81 -1.87 5.09 -7.35
CA LEU A 81 -3.16 5.57 -6.89
C LEU A 81 -4.32 5.03 -7.74
N ARG A 82 -4.17 5.04 -9.07
CA ARG A 82 -5.17 4.49 -10.00
C ARG A 82 -5.37 2.98 -9.83
N ARG A 83 -4.28 2.24 -9.60
CA ARG A 83 -4.34 0.79 -9.40
C ARG A 83 -5.04 0.44 -8.09
N ILE A 84 -4.73 1.13 -6.99
CA ILE A 84 -5.42 0.89 -5.72
C ILE A 84 -6.90 1.31 -5.84
N GLU A 85 -7.21 2.45 -6.47
CA GLU A 85 -8.59 2.87 -6.78
C GLU A 85 -9.37 1.77 -7.52
N ALA A 86 -8.79 1.22 -8.59
CA ALA A 86 -9.42 0.15 -9.36
C ALA A 86 -9.62 -1.15 -8.53
N MET A 87 -8.63 -1.55 -7.73
CA MET A 87 -8.75 -2.74 -6.86
C MET A 87 -9.85 -2.57 -5.81
N VAL A 88 -9.98 -1.37 -5.25
CA VAL A 88 -11.01 -1.05 -4.24
C VAL A 88 -12.39 -1.02 -4.87
N LEU A 89 -12.54 -0.39 -6.04
CA LEU A 89 -13.81 -0.38 -6.78
C LEU A 89 -14.22 -1.79 -7.22
N HIS A 90 -13.26 -2.65 -7.56
CA HIS A 90 -13.57 -4.04 -7.87
C HIS A 90 -14.05 -4.81 -6.63
N ALA A 91 -13.44 -4.58 -5.47
CA ALA A 91 -13.82 -5.21 -4.21
C ALA A 91 -15.13 -4.64 -3.61
N ALA A 92 -15.45 -3.37 -3.88
CA ALA A 92 -16.62 -2.66 -3.37
C ALA A 92 -17.29 -1.83 -4.50
N PRO A 93 -17.90 -2.47 -5.50
CA PRO A 93 -18.46 -1.80 -6.70
C PRO A 93 -19.62 -0.85 -6.39
N GLN A 94 -20.24 -0.98 -5.22
CA GLN A 94 -21.31 -0.11 -4.75
C GLN A 94 -20.80 1.22 -4.16
N TRP A 95 -19.49 1.37 -3.93
CA TRP A 95 -18.93 2.61 -3.39
C TRP A 95 -18.85 3.69 -4.48
N PRO A 96 -19.33 4.92 -4.22
CA PRO A 96 -19.10 6.03 -5.12
C PRO A 96 -17.60 6.30 -5.30
N LEU A 97 -17.18 6.61 -6.53
CA LEU A 97 -15.78 6.92 -6.87
C LEU A 97 -15.18 8.00 -5.96
N VAL A 98 -15.97 9.03 -5.65
CA VAL A 98 -15.54 10.13 -4.75
C VAL A 98 -15.18 9.61 -3.36
N ALA A 99 -15.99 8.70 -2.79
CA ALA A 99 -15.74 8.12 -1.48
C ALA A 99 -14.47 7.25 -1.46
N VAL A 100 -14.19 6.52 -2.55
CA VAL A 100 -12.95 5.74 -2.71
C VAL A 100 -11.73 6.66 -2.74
N ARG A 101 -11.80 7.77 -3.49
CA ARG A 101 -10.73 8.77 -3.56
C ARG A 101 -10.45 9.44 -2.23
N GLU A 102 -11.49 9.79 -1.48
CA GLU A 102 -11.36 10.33 -0.13
C GLU A 102 -10.68 9.33 0.81
N HIS A 103 -11.06 8.04 0.73
CA HIS A 103 -10.41 6.98 1.52
C HIS A 103 -8.93 6.80 1.18
N LEU A 104 -8.58 6.80 -0.11
CA LEU A 104 -7.20 6.71 -0.59
C LEU A 104 -6.35 7.89 -0.08
N GLN A 105 -6.89 9.09 -0.23
CA GLN A 105 -6.23 10.33 0.16
C GLN A 105 -6.02 10.44 1.69
N ALA A 106 -6.90 9.84 2.48
CA ALA A 106 -6.78 9.77 3.93
C ALA A 106 -5.78 8.70 4.40
N ALA A 107 -5.65 7.59 3.65
CA ALA A 107 -4.87 6.42 4.06
C ALA A 107 -3.40 6.48 3.63
N ILE A 108 -3.11 7.05 2.45
CA ILE A 108 -1.78 7.02 1.85
C ILE A 108 -1.15 8.40 1.94
N ASP A 109 -0.08 8.51 2.73
CA ASP A 109 0.65 9.77 2.89
C ASP A 109 1.72 9.96 1.80
N VAL A 110 2.52 8.92 1.55
CA VAL A 110 3.73 8.98 0.72
C VAL A 110 3.84 7.74 -0.16
N ILE A 111 4.31 7.95 -1.39
CA ILE A 111 4.67 6.92 -2.35
C ILE A 111 6.17 7.01 -2.59
N ILE A 112 6.88 5.90 -2.35
CA ILE A 112 8.30 5.75 -2.67
C ILE A 112 8.38 4.89 -3.93
N PHE A 113 8.76 5.50 -5.04
CA PHE A 113 8.86 4.82 -6.33
C PHE A 113 10.27 4.29 -6.53
N VAL A 114 10.36 2.98 -6.80
CA VAL A 114 11.62 2.26 -6.95
C VAL A 114 11.73 1.73 -8.37
N GLU A 115 12.80 2.09 -9.05
CA GLU A 115 13.11 1.64 -10.40
C GLU A 115 14.32 0.73 -10.42
N ARG A 116 14.35 -0.15 -11.42
CA ARG A 116 15.56 -0.90 -11.77
C ARG A 116 16.30 -0.14 -12.86
N SER A 117 17.53 0.29 -12.60
CA SER A 117 18.38 0.92 -13.61
C SER A 117 18.80 -0.09 -14.68
N PRO A 118 19.29 0.38 -15.85
CA PRO A 118 19.83 -0.49 -16.91
C PRO A 118 20.95 -1.41 -16.43
N ASN A 119 21.72 -1.00 -15.42
CA ASN A 119 22.77 -1.82 -14.78
C ASN A 119 22.21 -2.87 -13.78
N GLY A 120 20.88 -3.01 -13.68
CA GLY A 120 20.22 -4.00 -12.85
C GLY A 120 20.03 -3.62 -11.37
N GLN A 121 20.60 -2.50 -10.90
CA GLN A 121 20.45 -2.02 -9.53
C GLN A 121 19.05 -1.45 -9.28
N ARG A 122 18.53 -1.59 -8.07
CA ARG A 122 17.29 -0.93 -7.64
C ARG A 122 17.63 0.37 -6.94
N ARG A 123 16.93 1.44 -7.29
CA ARG A 123 17.10 2.77 -6.68
C ARG A 123 15.76 3.44 -6.51
N VAL A 124 15.64 4.28 -5.48
CA VAL A 124 14.49 5.17 -5.35
C VAL A 124 14.64 6.24 -6.44
N SER A 125 13.70 6.31 -7.37
CA SER A 125 13.70 7.33 -8.43
C SER A 125 12.89 8.55 -8.05
N GLU A 126 11.83 8.37 -7.24
CA GLU A 126 10.92 9.44 -6.86
C GLU A 126 10.30 9.18 -5.48
N VAL A 127 10.11 10.24 -4.70
CA VAL A 127 9.22 10.25 -3.53
C VAL A 127 8.18 11.33 -3.75
N SER A 128 6.92 10.93 -3.62
CA SER A 128 5.76 11.81 -3.83
C SER A 128 4.80 11.71 -2.67
N GLU A 129 4.26 12.84 -2.23
CA GLU A 129 3.14 12.86 -1.29
C GLU A 129 1.81 12.81 -2.04
N VAL A 130 0.77 12.25 -1.42
CA VAL A 130 -0.58 12.29 -2.00
C VAL A 130 -1.18 13.69 -1.78
N SER A 131 -1.60 14.33 -2.87
CA SER A 131 -2.06 15.71 -2.88
C SER A 131 -3.52 15.84 -2.39
N LEU A 132 -3.80 16.89 -1.62
CA LEU A 132 -5.15 17.28 -1.17
C LEU A 132 -5.80 18.24 -2.17
N ARG A 133 -6.27 17.73 -3.30
CA ARG A 133 -7.17 18.50 -4.16
C ARG A 133 -8.57 17.87 -4.16
N PRO A 134 -9.63 18.67 -3.97
CA PRO A 134 -11.00 18.16 -4.06
C PRO A 134 -11.23 17.42 -5.38
N ASN A 135 -11.73 16.20 -5.31
CA ASN A 135 -12.06 15.33 -6.45
C ASN A 135 -10.92 14.95 -7.41
N VAL A 136 -9.67 15.28 -7.08
CA VAL A 136 -8.50 14.96 -7.91
C VAL A 136 -7.50 14.16 -7.08
N LEU A 137 -7.38 12.87 -7.41
CA LEU A 137 -6.37 11.99 -6.86
C LEU A 137 -5.09 12.18 -7.69
N ASP A 138 -4.10 12.86 -7.09
CA ASP A 138 -2.84 13.22 -7.74
C ASP A 138 -1.70 13.14 -6.73
N THR A 139 -0.48 13.05 -7.22
CA THR A 139 0.72 13.06 -6.39
C THR A 139 1.46 14.40 -6.53
N ARG A 140 2.10 14.85 -5.46
CA ARG A 140 3.05 15.95 -5.49
C ARG A 140 4.44 15.39 -5.22
N ARG A 141 5.31 15.44 -6.22
CA ARG A 141 6.72 15.08 -6.07
C ARG A 141 7.38 15.98 -5.04
N ILE A 142 8.06 15.37 -4.07
CA ILE A 142 8.84 16.06 -3.04
C ILE A 142 10.34 15.81 -3.22
N TRP A 143 10.70 14.66 -3.79
CA TRP A 143 12.08 14.26 -4.08
C TRP A 143 12.13 13.48 -5.40
N ALA A 144 13.20 13.67 -6.17
CA ALA A 144 13.55 12.80 -7.28
C ALA A 144 15.06 12.65 -7.38
N GLU A 145 15.50 11.49 -7.84
CA GLU A 145 16.91 11.19 -8.02
C GLU A 145 17.54 12.19 -9.01
N GLY A 146 18.63 12.84 -8.60
CA GLY A 146 19.31 13.86 -9.40
C GLY A 146 18.68 15.26 -9.40
N ALA A 147 17.57 15.49 -8.67
CA ALA A 147 16.94 16.81 -8.54
C ALA A 147 17.16 17.43 -7.14
N ASN A 148 17.25 18.76 -7.08
CA ASN A 148 17.33 19.51 -5.81
C ASN A 148 15.98 19.45 -5.07
N THR A 149 15.99 19.09 -3.80
CA THR A 149 14.82 18.59 -3.05
C THR A 149 13.92 19.69 -2.48
N SER A 150 12.62 19.42 -2.36
CA SER A 150 11.65 20.28 -1.66
C SER A 150 11.13 19.58 -0.39
N ARG A 151 10.87 20.34 0.70
CA ARG A 151 10.47 19.76 2.00
C ARG A 151 9.06 19.15 1.97
N LEU A 152 8.88 18.05 2.73
CA LEU A 152 7.60 17.44 3.09
C LEU A 152 6.63 18.48 3.68
N ALA A 153 5.39 18.56 3.17
CA ALA A 153 4.40 19.53 3.66
C ALA A 153 3.51 19.00 4.79
N ARG A 154 3.48 17.67 5.03
CA ARG A 154 2.68 17.07 6.10
C ARG A 154 3.55 16.44 7.17
N GLY A 155 3.56 17.04 8.36
CA GLY A 155 3.83 16.35 9.62
C GLY A 155 2.53 16.26 10.39
N ARG A 156 1.97 15.05 10.56
CA ARG A 156 0.91 14.81 11.53
C ARG A 156 1.57 14.52 12.89
N SER A 157 1.33 15.40 13.86
CA SER A 157 1.66 15.25 15.28
C SER A 157 0.75 14.24 15.96
#